data_AF-A0A7R9Y8T1-F1
#
_entry.id   AF-A0A7R9Y8T1-F1
#
_cell.length_a   1.000
_cell.length_b   1.000
_cell.length_c   1.000
_cell.angle_alpha   90.00
_cell.angle_beta   90.00
_cell.angle_gamma   90.00
#
_symmetry.space_group_name_H-M   'P 1'
#
loop_
_entity.id
_entity.type
_entity.pdbx_description
1 polymer ?
#
loop_
_entity_poly.entity_id
_entity_poly.type
_entity_poly.pdbx_seq_one_letter_code
_entity_poly.pdbx_strand_id
1 'polypeptide(L)'
;MYKLSSELLRGAVVLTATAVSVLSFRLPARSLMMSTASEVSSAAPPSWAILQQQLRSMGRDFEAQKEAIESGDFGAHTDAKVRLFGHRPEDVRVTFYRDTAAWCPYCQKTWLLLEEKRIPFRVEKINMRSYGAKPKEFLEKVPNGLLPAMELDGKLMTDSQRIMVTLENVFDGPEYDPEGYLTLPTIRKDAALMSRAEELLRLERELFSAWCQWCFRPDFGDMNKRNFEEVLGRVDAALGDLPGPFFMGEEMSIVDLVYVSHVERQVSSLLYWKGYQIRSHRGAEDERYPNINVWFDAFETRENGAYMATKSDHFTHVKDIPPQYGPSFFTADFSTEFGQRMIGAIDGGVDRDAAAASKGAIDGKGILGSLLGQLGDGRSAAPTEPEGGVPPDWRLPLPPIAEAPVVVLPPNDPGEAESRMLGAERLIFNHEAVVRFALRGAGEPGRPSYSAPLADPNAVPSDDPTLKQVVDELLRSVAAKMVLGENPEQLSPTLDTAPELGIPAAQCLDYLRSRVGVPRDMIYPAARQFRAHLAWAMEQAAHKAM
;
A
#
# COMPACT_ATOMS: atom_id res chain seq x y z
N MET A 1 -22.45 -57.62 31.87
CA MET A 1 -22.00 -57.99 30.50
C MET A 1 -21.40 -56.73 29.91
N TYR A 2 -20.18 -56.68 29.36
CA TYR A 2 -19.15 -57.71 29.17
C TYR A 2 -17.83 -57.33 29.88
N LYS A 3 -16.90 -58.29 29.97
CA LYS A 3 -15.64 -58.20 30.71
C LYS A 3 -14.55 -58.85 29.83
N LEU A 4 -13.31 -58.32 29.88
CA LEU A 4 -12.04 -58.96 29.44
C LEU A 4 -11.85 -59.21 27.92
N SER A 5 -10.64 -59.32 27.37
CA SER A 5 -9.31 -58.68 27.60
C SER A 5 -8.29 -59.22 26.57
N SER A 6 -7.08 -58.64 26.53
CA SER A 6 -5.79 -59.25 26.07
C SER A 6 -5.67 -59.65 24.58
N GLU A 7 -4.88 -58.95 23.74
CA GLU A 7 -3.39 -59.04 23.58
C GLU A 7 -2.96 -60.24 22.69
N LEU A 8 -1.83 -60.31 21.96
CA LEU A 8 -0.63 -59.47 21.76
C LEU A 8 0.03 -59.96 20.43
N LEU A 9 0.54 -59.15 19.48
CA LEU A 9 1.95 -58.68 19.37
C LEU A 9 2.22 -57.85 18.09
N ARG A 10 2.96 -56.73 18.25
CA ARG A 10 4.01 -56.11 17.41
C ARG A 10 4.06 -56.33 15.87
N GLY A 11 4.01 -55.20 15.15
CA GLY A 11 4.68 -54.98 13.86
C GLY A 11 5.01 -53.49 13.70
N ALA A 12 6.29 -53.11 13.59
CA ALA A 12 6.70 -51.71 13.55
C ALA A 12 6.81 -51.20 12.10
N VAL A 13 6.28 -50.00 11.84
CA VAL A 13 6.63 -49.19 10.67
C VAL A 13 6.97 -47.79 11.16
N VAL A 14 8.09 -47.26 10.67
CA VAL A 14 8.67 -45.99 11.11
C VAL A 14 8.00 -44.84 10.35
N LEU A 15 7.47 -43.86 11.08
CA LEU A 15 7.05 -42.56 10.56
C LEU A 15 8.05 -41.50 11.03
N THR A 16 8.92 -41.06 10.13
CA THR A 16 9.86 -39.96 10.37
C THR A 16 9.13 -38.62 10.24
N ALA A 17 8.57 -38.13 11.35
CA ALA A 17 8.14 -36.75 11.47
C ALA A 17 9.35 -35.86 11.78
N THR A 18 9.81 -35.07 10.80
CA THR A 18 10.81 -34.03 11.00
C THR A 18 10.19 -32.89 11.80
N ALA A 19 10.48 -32.83 13.09
CA ALA A 19 9.98 -31.78 13.98
C ALA A 19 10.67 -30.44 13.66
N VAL A 20 9.92 -29.46 13.15
CA VAL A 20 10.32 -28.05 13.21
C VAL A 20 10.23 -27.62 14.67
N SER A 21 11.37 -27.32 15.27
CA SER A 21 11.47 -27.03 16.69
C SER A 21 11.00 -25.60 17.00
N VAL A 22 9.71 -25.47 17.31
CA VAL A 22 9.18 -24.24 17.91
C VAL A 22 9.72 -24.14 19.33
N LEU A 23 10.80 -23.37 19.54
CA LEU A 23 11.28 -23.01 20.88
C LEU A 23 10.28 -22.05 21.53
N SER A 24 9.26 -22.60 22.19
CA SER A 24 8.42 -21.88 23.14
C SER A 24 9.22 -21.52 24.39
N PHE A 25 9.99 -20.43 24.34
CA PHE A 25 10.57 -19.83 25.54
C PHE A 25 9.47 -19.28 26.46
N ARG A 26 9.02 -20.10 27.41
CA ARG A 26 8.29 -19.61 28.59
C ARG A 26 9.24 -18.81 29.47
N LEU A 27 9.28 -17.49 29.26
CA LEU A 27 9.93 -16.59 30.20
C LEU A 27 9.19 -16.63 31.56
N PRO A 28 9.91 -16.70 32.69
CA PRO A 28 9.27 -16.60 34.00
C PRO A 28 8.79 -15.17 34.22
N ALA A 29 7.60 -15.02 34.82
CA ALA A 29 7.07 -13.74 35.24
C ALA A 29 7.93 -13.12 36.37
N ARG A 30 9.00 -12.41 35.99
CA ARG A 30 9.73 -11.52 36.88
C ARG A 30 9.03 -10.17 36.88
N SER A 31 8.43 -9.84 38.03
CA SER A 31 8.14 -8.46 38.40
C SER A 31 9.47 -7.71 38.46
N LEU A 32 9.84 -7.04 37.37
CA LEU A 32 10.88 -6.03 37.39
C LEU A 32 10.22 -4.74 37.87
N MET A 33 10.53 -4.34 39.10
CA MET A 33 10.15 -3.00 39.57
C MET A 33 10.76 -1.96 38.63
N MET A 34 9.91 -1.12 38.02
CA MET A 34 10.36 0.09 37.34
C MET A 34 11.08 0.98 38.35
N SER A 35 12.41 1.03 38.27
CA SER A 35 13.23 1.87 39.14
C SER A 35 14.46 2.41 38.40
N THR A 36 14.20 3.20 37.36
CA THR A 36 14.97 4.42 37.03
C THR A 36 14.02 5.43 36.36
N ALA A 37 12.97 5.83 37.08
CA ALA A 37 12.20 7.02 36.72
C ALA A 37 12.88 8.25 37.32
N SER A 38 13.89 8.78 36.62
CA SER A 38 14.50 10.09 36.85
C SER A 38 15.38 10.45 35.66
N GLU A 39 15.28 11.69 35.16
CA GLU A 39 16.05 12.23 34.02
C GLU A 39 15.84 11.41 32.72
N VAL A 40 14.80 11.65 31.90
CA VAL A 40 14.56 12.88 31.13
C VAL A 40 13.05 13.06 30.88
N SER A 41 12.41 14.01 31.57
CA SER A 41 11.31 14.77 30.95
C SER A 41 11.95 15.99 30.31
N SER A 42 12.24 15.93 29.02
CA SER A 42 12.77 17.08 28.29
C SER A 42 11.63 17.92 27.77
N ALA A 43 11.66 19.21 28.04
CA ALA A 43 10.74 20.16 27.43
C ALA A 43 10.78 20.08 25.88
N ALA A 44 11.95 19.80 25.31
CA ALA A 44 12.18 19.59 23.88
C ALA A 44 11.90 18.14 23.40
N PRO A 45 11.62 17.92 22.10
CA PRO A 45 11.46 16.57 21.56
C PRO A 45 12.76 15.74 21.64
N PRO A 46 12.67 14.41 21.86
CA PRO A 46 13.83 13.51 21.90
C PRO A 46 14.69 13.59 20.64
N SER A 47 15.98 13.23 20.73
CA SER A 47 16.86 13.15 19.56
C SER A 47 16.59 11.88 18.73
N TRP A 48 16.96 11.88 17.45
CA TRP A 48 16.86 10.67 16.60
C TRP A 48 17.60 9.47 17.19
N ALA A 49 18.76 9.67 17.82
CA ALA A 49 19.52 8.61 18.47
C ALA A 49 18.76 7.98 19.67
N ILE A 50 18.06 8.79 20.47
CA ILE A 50 17.21 8.29 21.57
C ILE A 50 16.03 7.49 20.99
N LEU A 51 15.38 8.00 19.95
CA LEU A 51 14.27 7.31 19.27
C LEU A 51 14.70 5.97 18.65
N GLN A 52 15.87 5.92 18.01
CA GLN A 52 16.48 4.69 17.49
C GLN A 52 16.79 3.68 18.60
N GLN A 53 17.38 4.14 19.72
CA GLN A 53 17.64 3.29 20.88
C GLN A 53 16.35 2.74 21.48
N GLN A 54 15.27 3.53 21.51
CA GLN A 54 13.97 3.11 22.00
C GLN A 54 13.31 2.05 21.10
N LEU A 55 13.39 2.19 19.77
CA LEU A 55 12.91 1.14 18.85
C LEU A 55 13.71 -0.16 19.04
N ARG A 56 15.04 -0.07 19.14
CA ARG A 56 15.90 -1.24 19.40
C ARG A 56 15.60 -1.91 20.74
N SER A 57 15.28 -1.15 21.80
CA SER A 57 14.89 -1.72 23.10
C SER A 57 13.55 -2.48 23.05
N MET A 58 12.69 -2.14 22.09
CA MET A 58 11.44 -2.86 21.77
C MET A 58 11.66 -4.05 20.80
N GLY A 59 12.91 -4.38 20.45
CA GLY A 59 13.24 -5.48 19.54
C GLY A 59 13.12 -5.14 18.05
N ARG A 60 12.99 -3.85 17.68
CA ARG A 60 12.98 -3.41 16.28
C ARG A 60 14.38 -3.05 15.83
N ASP A 61 14.96 -3.94 15.06
CA ASP A 61 16.26 -3.76 14.43
C ASP A 61 16.07 -3.58 12.91
N PHE A 62 15.99 -2.32 12.49
CA PHE A 62 15.79 -1.96 11.08
C PHE A 62 17.00 -2.29 10.22
N GLU A 63 18.21 -2.22 10.79
CA GLU A 63 19.43 -2.66 10.11
C GLU A 63 19.39 -4.16 9.85
N ALA A 64 19.04 -4.99 10.84
CA ALA A 64 18.87 -6.43 10.66
C ALA A 64 17.70 -6.79 9.71
N GLN A 65 16.60 -6.04 9.73
CA GLN A 65 15.51 -6.19 8.75
C GLN A 65 16.02 -5.93 7.32
N LYS A 66 16.80 -4.87 7.13
CA LYS A 66 17.38 -4.52 5.84
C LYS A 66 18.38 -5.58 5.36
N GLU A 67 19.26 -6.07 6.22
CA GLU A 67 20.17 -7.17 5.90
C GLU A 67 19.41 -8.45 5.50
N ALA A 68 18.31 -8.77 6.20
CA ALA A 68 17.44 -9.88 5.82
C ALA A 68 16.81 -9.68 4.44
N ILE A 69 16.28 -8.50 4.13
CA ILE A 69 15.74 -8.15 2.80
C ILE A 69 16.82 -8.24 1.71
N GLU A 70 18.05 -7.79 1.99
CA GLU A 70 19.17 -7.83 1.06
C GLU A 70 19.73 -9.26 0.85
N SER A 71 19.52 -10.18 1.80
CA SER A 71 19.91 -11.61 1.66
C SER A 71 19.13 -12.37 0.59
N GLY A 72 17.87 -11.98 0.33
CA GLY A 72 16.98 -12.63 -0.63
C GLY A 72 16.11 -13.78 -0.10
N ASP A 73 16.33 -14.22 1.15
CA ASP A 73 15.49 -15.23 1.82
C ASP A 73 14.43 -14.61 2.77
N PHE A 74 14.31 -13.28 2.79
CA PHE A 74 13.14 -12.61 3.38
C PHE A 74 11.85 -12.89 2.58
N GLY A 75 10.69 -12.53 3.13
CA GLY A 75 9.41 -12.56 2.43
C GLY A 75 9.30 -11.51 1.31
N ALA A 76 8.14 -11.43 0.66
CA ALA A 76 7.89 -10.42 -0.37
C ALA A 76 8.01 -9.00 0.21
N HIS A 77 8.81 -8.15 -0.43
CA HIS A 77 9.08 -6.80 0.08
C HIS A 77 9.46 -5.80 -1.02
N THR A 78 8.98 -4.56 -0.93
CA THR A 78 9.20 -3.49 -1.92
C THR A 78 10.63 -3.01 -2.05
N ASP A 79 11.51 -3.35 -1.10
CA ASP A 79 12.95 -3.05 -1.12
C ASP A 79 13.83 -4.23 -1.53
N ALA A 80 13.27 -5.44 -1.66
CA ALA A 80 14.03 -6.60 -2.13
C ALA A 80 14.63 -6.36 -3.53
N LYS A 81 15.93 -6.64 -3.65
CA LYS A 81 16.69 -6.65 -4.92
C LYS A 81 16.93 -8.05 -5.46
N VAL A 82 16.65 -9.07 -4.66
CA VAL A 82 16.78 -10.49 -4.98
C VAL A 82 15.77 -11.27 -4.15
N ARG A 83 15.25 -12.37 -4.69
CA ARG A 83 14.49 -13.40 -3.97
C ARG A 83 15.04 -14.76 -4.37
N LEU A 84 15.39 -15.56 -3.38
CA LEU A 84 16.12 -16.82 -3.56
C LEU A 84 15.27 -18.06 -3.28
N PHE A 85 14.32 -18.01 -2.35
CA PHE A 85 13.46 -19.15 -1.98
C PHE A 85 14.24 -20.40 -1.52
N GLY A 86 15.48 -20.24 -1.04
CA GLY A 86 16.43 -21.32 -0.72
C GLY A 86 17.35 -21.78 -1.86
N HIS A 87 17.23 -21.21 -3.07
CA HIS A 87 18.22 -21.39 -4.15
C HIS A 87 19.49 -20.57 -3.89
N ARG A 88 20.60 -20.91 -4.57
CA ARG A 88 21.83 -20.12 -4.46
C ARG A 88 21.77 -18.90 -5.40
N PRO A 89 22.44 -17.78 -5.07
CA PRO A 89 22.48 -16.60 -5.94
C PRO A 89 22.97 -16.89 -7.37
N GLU A 90 23.85 -17.87 -7.56
CA GLU A 90 24.39 -18.26 -8.87
C GLU A 90 23.35 -18.97 -9.75
N ASP A 91 22.32 -19.58 -9.15
CA ASP A 91 21.26 -20.30 -9.85
C ASP A 91 20.12 -19.36 -10.33
N VAL A 92 20.17 -18.07 -9.95
CA VAL A 92 19.17 -17.06 -10.32
C VAL A 92 19.29 -16.68 -11.80
N ARG A 93 18.37 -17.22 -12.61
CA ARG A 93 18.27 -17.04 -14.08
C ARG A 93 17.47 -15.82 -14.54
N VAL A 94 16.75 -15.18 -13.61
CA VAL A 94 15.70 -14.19 -13.88
C VAL A 94 16.13 -12.81 -13.36
N THR A 95 16.07 -11.78 -14.21
CA THR A 95 16.21 -10.37 -13.81
C THR A 95 14.95 -9.59 -14.20
N PHE A 96 14.18 -9.23 -13.18
CA PHE A 96 12.89 -8.57 -13.29
C PHE A 96 13.05 -7.04 -13.20
N TYR A 97 12.78 -6.35 -14.32
CA TYR A 97 12.73 -4.90 -14.38
C TYR A 97 11.32 -4.41 -14.06
N ARG A 98 11.16 -3.72 -12.93
CA ARG A 98 9.85 -3.29 -12.41
C ARG A 98 9.87 -1.86 -11.93
N ASP A 99 8.69 -1.30 -11.70
CA ASP A 99 8.58 0.09 -11.32
C ASP A 99 9.02 0.36 -9.86
N THR A 100 9.86 1.37 -9.63
CA THR A 100 10.48 1.68 -8.32
C THR A 100 9.49 1.71 -7.15
N ALA A 101 8.28 2.22 -7.38
CA ALA A 101 7.25 2.44 -6.37
C ALA A 101 6.28 1.26 -6.17
N ALA A 102 6.34 0.23 -7.03
CA ALA A 102 5.42 -0.90 -7.08
C ALA A 102 3.95 -0.51 -7.39
N TRP A 103 3.75 0.56 -8.18
CA TRP A 103 2.41 1.04 -8.55
C TRP A 103 1.96 0.56 -9.95
N CYS A 104 2.83 -0.06 -10.74
CA CYS A 104 2.46 -0.56 -12.07
C CYS A 104 1.70 -1.90 -11.99
N PRO A 105 0.44 -2.00 -12.48
CA PRO A 105 -0.34 -3.24 -12.42
C PRO A 105 0.30 -4.39 -13.19
N TYR A 106 0.88 -4.08 -14.35
CA TYR A 106 1.59 -5.05 -15.17
C TYR A 106 2.84 -5.62 -14.46
N CYS A 107 3.53 -4.80 -13.65
CA CYS A 107 4.62 -5.26 -12.80
C CYS A 107 4.06 -6.12 -11.66
N GLN A 108 3.02 -5.66 -10.97
CA GLN A 108 2.41 -6.36 -9.84
C GLN A 108 2.06 -7.81 -10.18
N LYS A 109 1.30 -8.07 -11.26
CA LYS A 109 0.94 -9.47 -11.62
C LYS A 109 2.12 -10.34 -12.05
N THR A 110 3.16 -9.74 -12.61
CA THR A 110 4.40 -10.46 -12.95
C THR A 110 5.18 -10.82 -11.68
N TRP A 111 5.21 -9.91 -10.70
CA TRP A 111 5.82 -10.15 -9.40
C TRP A 111 5.07 -11.23 -8.63
N LEU A 112 3.74 -11.14 -8.53
CA LEU A 112 2.91 -12.17 -7.89
C LEU A 112 3.18 -13.56 -8.49
N LEU A 113 3.31 -13.70 -9.81
CA LEU A 113 3.63 -15.00 -10.42
C LEU A 113 4.99 -15.55 -9.97
N LEU A 114 6.02 -14.71 -9.88
CA LEU A 114 7.35 -15.12 -9.42
C LEU A 114 7.31 -15.59 -7.95
N GLU A 115 6.52 -14.92 -7.12
CA GLU A 115 6.33 -15.21 -5.70
C GLU A 115 5.51 -16.48 -5.46
N GLU A 116 4.39 -16.66 -6.17
CA GLU A 116 3.60 -17.88 -6.15
C GLU A 116 4.45 -19.07 -6.59
N LYS A 117 5.02 -19.05 -7.80
CA LYS A 117 5.85 -20.15 -8.33
C LYS A 117 7.24 -20.26 -7.68
N ARG A 118 7.55 -19.47 -6.64
CA ARG A 118 8.83 -19.47 -5.90
C ARG A 118 10.07 -19.40 -6.82
N ILE A 119 9.94 -18.75 -7.97
CA ILE A 119 10.99 -18.66 -8.97
C ILE A 119 12.09 -17.75 -8.42
N PRO A 120 13.38 -18.12 -8.39
CA PRO A 120 14.43 -17.23 -7.92
C PRO A 120 14.69 -16.08 -8.94
N PHE A 121 14.65 -14.82 -8.48
CA PHE A 121 14.82 -13.62 -9.34
C PHE A 121 15.64 -12.49 -8.70
N ARG A 122 16.31 -11.69 -9.53
CA ARG A 122 16.84 -10.35 -9.20
C ARG A 122 15.83 -9.28 -9.61
N VAL A 123 15.88 -8.12 -8.94
CA VAL A 123 14.99 -6.99 -9.20
C VAL A 123 15.80 -5.75 -9.54
N GLU A 124 15.53 -5.17 -10.71
CA GLU A 124 16.01 -3.85 -11.10
C GLU A 124 14.87 -2.83 -11.01
N LYS A 125 15.01 -1.86 -10.09
CA LYS A 125 14.01 -0.80 -9.86
C LYS A 125 14.19 0.29 -10.92
N ILE A 126 13.22 0.44 -11.82
CA ILE A 126 13.23 1.42 -12.92
C ILE A 126 12.06 2.38 -12.75
N ASN A 127 12.28 3.70 -12.82
CA ASN A 127 11.17 4.65 -12.68
C ASN A 127 10.10 4.49 -13.77
N MET A 128 8.82 4.68 -13.45
CA MET A 128 7.81 4.94 -14.48
C MET A 128 8.06 6.31 -15.11
N ARG A 129 7.67 6.46 -16.39
CA ARG A 129 7.74 7.76 -17.09
C ARG A 129 6.96 8.87 -16.36
N SER A 130 5.94 8.49 -15.60
CA SER A 130 5.08 9.38 -14.82
C SER A 130 5.75 10.00 -13.60
N TYR A 131 6.85 9.42 -13.08
CA TYR A 131 7.46 9.86 -11.82
C TYR A 131 9.00 9.99 -11.83
N GLY A 132 9.67 9.76 -12.96
CA GLY A 132 11.10 10.05 -13.07
C GLY A 132 11.74 9.67 -14.39
N ALA A 133 12.97 10.15 -14.58
CA ALA A 133 13.82 9.71 -15.67
C ALA A 133 14.15 8.22 -15.52
N LYS A 134 14.22 7.52 -16.64
CA LYS A 134 14.69 6.12 -16.71
C LYS A 134 16.21 6.10 -16.97
N PRO A 135 16.97 5.17 -16.39
CA PRO A 135 18.39 5.00 -16.69
C PRO A 135 18.63 4.81 -18.19
N LYS A 136 19.71 5.42 -18.73
CA LYS A 136 20.04 5.35 -20.16
C LYS A 136 20.28 3.91 -20.62
N GLU A 137 21.02 3.15 -19.83
CA GLU A 137 21.29 1.72 -20.03
C GLU A 137 20.01 0.85 -20.11
N PHE A 138 18.97 1.20 -19.35
CA PHE A 138 17.67 0.53 -19.46
C PHE A 138 16.96 0.89 -20.76
N LEU A 139 17.04 2.14 -21.21
CA LEU A 139 16.45 2.58 -22.49
C LEU A 139 17.20 2.03 -23.70
N GLU A 140 18.51 1.77 -23.58
CA GLU A 140 19.30 1.08 -24.61
C GLU A 140 18.88 -0.39 -24.75
N LYS A 141 18.56 -1.07 -23.65
CA LYS A 141 17.96 -2.41 -23.65
C LYS A 141 16.50 -2.41 -24.11
N VAL A 142 15.68 -1.47 -23.61
CA VAL A 142 14.22 -1.39 -23.78
C VAL A 142 13.87 -0.02 -24.38
N PRO A 143 13.92 0.16 -25.71
CA PRO A 143 13.76 1.49 -26.35
C PRO A 143 12.40 2.15 -26.14
N ASN A 144 11.34 1.37 -25.96
CA ASN A 144 10.02 1.89 -25.61
C ASN A 144 9.90 2.26 -24.11
N GLY A 145 10.89 1.91 -23.29
CA GLY A 145 10.92 2.15 -21.84
C GLY A 145 9.75 1.53 -21.06
N LEU A 146 9.02 0.58 -21.63
CA LEU A 146 7.87 -0.04 -20.97
C LEU A 146 8.32 -0.94 -19.81
N LEU A 147 7.41 -1.11 -18.85
CA LEU A 147 7.55 -2.02 -17.72
C LEU A 147 6.27 -2.90 -17.63
N PRO A 148 6.37 -4.15 -17.18
CA PRO A 148 7.61 -4.85 -16.81
C PRO A 148 8.46 -5.18 -18.04
N ALA A 149 9.76 -5.34 -17.80
CA ALA A 149 10.66 -6.05 -18.71
C ALA A 149 11.33 -7.19 -17.93
N MET A 150 11.78 -8.21 -18.64
CA MET A 150 12.37 -9.41 -18.03
C MET A 150 13.57 -9.86 -18.84
N GLU A 151 14.68 -10.16 -18.18
CA GLU A 151 15.81 -10.87 -18.80
C GLU A 151 15.88 -12.27 -18.20
N LEU A 152 15.76 -13.29 -19.06
CA LEU A 152 15.79 -14.71 -18.70
C LEU A 152 16.91 -15.39 -19.49
N ASP A 153 17.91 -15.95 -18.81
CA ASP A 153 19.11 -16.52 -19.44
C ASP A 153 19.78 -15.55 -20.46
N GLY A 154 19.85 -14.26 -20.12
CA GLY A 154 20.36 -13.19 -20.98
C GLY A 154 19.43 -12.76 -22.12
N LYS A 155 18.23 -13.34 -22.25
CA LYS A 155 17.24 -13.00 -23.28
C LYS A 155 16.21 -12.02 -22.71
N LEU A 156 16.26 -10.78 -23.20
CA LEU A 156 15.32 -9.73 -22.86
C LEU A 156 13.96 -9.95 -23.52
N MET A 157 12.89 -9.72 -22.76
CA MET A 157 11.51 -9.70 -23.23
C MET A 157 10.70 -8.61 -22.51
N THR A 158 9.64 -8.16 -23.17
CA THR A 158 8.64 -7.22 -22.66
C THR A 158 7.24 -7.78 -22.90
N ASP A 159 6.21 -7.09 -22.42
CA ASP A 159 4.81 -7.54 -22.31
C ASP A 159 4.61 -8.49 -21.12
N SER A 160 3.83 -8.06 -20.14
CA SER A 160 3.55 -8.83 -18.91
C SER A 160 2.92 -10.20 -19.18
N GLN A 161 1.99 -10.33 -20.13
CA GLN A 161 1.34 -11.61 -20.39
C GLN A 161 2.31 -12.57 -21.08
N ARG A 162 3.12 -12.06 -22.03
CA ARG A 162 4.20 -12.84 -22.64
C ARG A 162 5.24 -13.29 -21.62
N ILE A 163 5.64 -12.41 -20.69
CA ILE A 163 6.55 -12.73 -19.59
C ILE A 163 5.93 -13.84 -18.72
N MET A 164 4.70 -13.67 -18.24
CA MET A 164 4.02 -14.61 -17.35
C MET A 164 3.89 -16.00 -17.99
N VAL A 165 3.41 -16.06 -19.25
CA VAL A 165 3.34 -17.32 -20.00
C VAL A 165 4.74 -17.92 -20.22
N THR A 166 5.79 -17.12 -20.41
CA THR A 166 7.15 -17.66 -20.57
C THR A 166 7.68 -18.26 -19.27
N LEU A 167 7.47 -17.60 -18.14
CA LEU A 167 7.85 -18.10 -16.81
C LEU A 167 7.17 -19.44 -16.51
N GLU A 168 5.85 -19.51 -16.69
CA GLU A 168 5.06 -20.73 -16.51
C GLU A 168 5.53 -21.94 -17.35
N ASN A 169 6.08 -21.72 -18.55
CA ASN A 169 6.57 -22.82 -19.39
C ASN A 169 8.04 -23.16 -19.16
N VAL A 170 8.83 -22.27 -18.55
CA VAL A 170 10.27 -22.50 -18.28
C VAL A 170 10.50 -23.04 -16.87
N PHE A 171 9.62 -22.70 -15.93
CA PHE A 171 9.62 -23.13 -14.53
C PHE A 171 8.41 -24.04 -14.28
N ASP A 172 8.34 -25.15 -15.02
CA ASP A 172 7.34 -26.23 -14.90
C ASP A 172 7.97 -27.42 -14.16
N GLY A 173 7.37 -27.87 -13.06
CA GLY A 173 7.83 -29.02 -12.27
C GLY A 173 7.89 -28.75 -10.75
N PRO A 174 8.07 -29.82 -9.94
CA PRO A 174 7.79 -29.80 -8.49
C PRO A 174 8.59 -28.81 -7.62
N GLU A 175 9.61 -28.17 -8.17
CA GLU A 175 10.40 -27.12 -7.51
C GLU A 175 9.70 -25.74 -7.57
N TYR A 176 8.87 -25.52 -8.59
CA TYR A 176 8.19 -24.24 -8.90
C TYR A 176 6.66 -24.33 -8.87
N ASP A 177 6.14 -25.48 -8.46
CA ASP A 177 4.72 -25.82 -8.41
C ASP A 177 4.33 -25.96 -6.94
N PRO A 178 4.02 -24.85 -6.23
CA PRO A 178 3.64 -24.90 -4.82
C PRO A 178 2.26 -25.56 -4.64
N GLU A 179 1.97 -26.03 -3.43
CA GLU A 179 0.61 -26.42 -3.06
C GLU A 179 -0.34 -25.22 -3.21
N GLY A 180 -1.50 -25.41 -3.86
CA GLY A 180 -2.50 -24.36 -4.05
C GLY A 180 -2.26 -23.43 -5.23
N TYR A 181 -1.49 -23.86 -6.25
CA TYR A 181 -1.32 -23.16 -7.53
C TYR A 181 -1.49 -24.07 -8.75
N LEU A 182 -2.54 -23.84 -9.53
CA LEU A 182 -2.84 -24.55 -10.78
C LEU A 182 -2.04 -23.94 -11.95
N THR A 183 -1.02 -24.66 -12.39
CA THR A 183 -0.06 -24.20 -13.40
C THR A 183 -0.62 -24.19 -14.82
N LEU A 184 -0.22 -23.22 -15.65
CA LEU A 184 -0.61 -23.15 -17.05
C LEU A 184 -0.25 -24.41 -17.88
N PRO A 185 0.90 -25.09 -17.68
CA PRO A 185 1.16 -26.40 -18.31
C PRO A 185 0.17 -27.49 -17.90
N THR A 186 -0.42 -27.43 -16.71
CA THR A 186 -1.48 -28.35 -16.25
C THR A 186 -2.81 -28.00 -16.88
N ILE A 187 -3.21 -26.72 -16.86
CA ILE A 187 -4.42 -26.21 -17.55
C ILE A 187 -4.39 -26.66 -19.02
N ARG A 188 -3.26 -26.49 -19.73
CA ARG A 188 -3.08 -26.86 -21.14
C ARG A 188 -3.24 -28.34 -21.48
N LYS A 189 -3.15 -29.24 -20.50
CA LYS A 189 -3.33 -30.69 -20.72
C LYS A 189 -4.79 -31.10 -20.65
N ASP A 190 -5.68 -30.26 -20.12
CA ASP A 190 -7.11 -30.50 -19.99
C ASP A 190 -7.93 -29.52 -20.85
N ALA A 191 -8.76 -30.06 -21.74
CA ALA A 191 -9.54 -29.25 -22.68
C ALA A 191 -10.64 -28.41 -22.00
N ALA A 192 -11.20 -28.87 -20.88
CA ALA A 192 -12.21 -28.13 -20.12
C ALA A 192 -11.57 -27.00 -19.31
N LEU A 193 -10.42 -27.25 -18.68
CA LEU A 193 -9.66 -26.19 -17.99
C LEU A 193 -9.18 -25.11 -18.97
N MET A 194 -8.69 -25.49 -20.16
CA MET A 194 -8.35 -24.53 -21.22
C MET A 194 -9.55 -23.70 -21.68
N SER A 195 -10.69 -24.34 -22.00
CA SER A 195 -11.89 -23.62 -22.46
C SER A 195 -12.35 -22.60 -21.42
N ARG A 196 -12.39 -23.00 -20.13
CA ARG A 196 -12.74 -22.10 -19.03
C ARG A 196 -11.74 -20.96 -18.89
N ALA A 197 -10.44 -21.23 -18.94
CA ALA A 197 -9.40 -20.20 -18.87
C ALA A 197 -9.50 -19.19 -20.04
N GLU A 198 -9.79 -19.63 -21.26
CA GLU A 198 -9.99 -18.75 -22.43
C GLU A 198 -11.24 -17.88 -22.30
N GLU A 199 -12.35 -18.43 -21.79
CA GLU A 199 -13.58 -17.68 -21.51
C GLU A 199 -13.36 -16.62 -20.42
N LEU A 200 -12.66 -16.97 -19.35
CA LEU A 200 -12.32 -16.05 -18.25
C LEU A 200 -11.37 -14.94 -18.70
N LEU A 201 -10.35 -15.25 -19.50
CA LEU A 201 -9.42 -14.24 -20.04
C LEU A 201 -10.08 -13.33 -21.09
N ARG A 202 -11.15 -13.77 -21.76
CA ARG A 202 -12.01 -12.90 -22.56
C ARG A 202 -12.83 -11.97 -21.65
N LEU A 203 -13.41 -12.50 -20.58
CA LEU A 203 -14.19 -11.72 -19.59
C LEU A 203 -13.33 -10.66 -18.88
N GLU A 204 -12.04 -10.91 -18.61
CA GLU A 204 -11.13 -9.89 -18.05
C GLU A 204 -11.01 -8.68 -18.97
N ARG A 205 -10.86 -8.92 -20.28
CA ARG A 205 -10.76 -7.83 -21.27
C ARG A 205 -12.08 -7.08 -21.44
N GLU A 206 -13.22 -7.76 -21.30
CA GLU A 206 -14.54 -7.11 -21.26
C GLU A 206 -14.65 -6.20 -20.02
N LEU A 207 -14.26 -6.69 -18.83
CA LEU A 207 -14.27 -5.91 -17.58
C LEU A 207 -13.33 -4.70 -17.65
N PHE A 208 -12.10 -4.92 -18.09
CA PHE A 208 -11.10 -3.87 -18.28
C PHE A 208 -11.61 -2.80 -19.25
N SER A 209 -12.23 -3.21 -20.36
CA SER A 209 -12.83 -2.29 -21.33
C SER A 209 -13.98 -1.50 -20.72
N ALA A 210 -14.90 -2.15 -20.01
CA ALA A 210 -16.02 -1.50 -19.33
C ALA A 210 -15.54 -0.47 -18.29
N TRP A 211 -14.55 -0.84 -17.47
CA TRP A 211 -13.91 0.07 -16.52
C TRP A 211 -13.29 1.28 -17.23
N CYS A 212 -12.51 1.07 -18.29
CA CYS A 212 -11.88 2.19 -19.00
C CYS A 212 -12.89 3.13 -19.64
N GLN A 213 -14.00 2.62 -20.19
CA GLN A 213 -15.07 3.47 -20.74
C GLN A 213 -15.76 4.28 -19.64
N TRP A 214 -16.07 3.67 -18.50
CA TRP A 214 -16.77 4.40 -17.43
C TRP A 214 -15.87 5.35 -16.64
N CYS A 215 -14.66 4.92 -16.33
CA CYS A 215 -13.75 5.65 -15.45
C CYS A 215 -13.02 6.81 -16.16
N PHE A 216 -12.55 6.60 -17.40
CA PHE A 216 -11.62 7.51 -18.10
C PHE A 216 -12.21 8.19 -19.36
N ARG A 217 -13.52 8.10 -19.57
CA ARG A 217 -14.25 8.90 -20.57
C ARG A 217 -15.29 9.81 -19.90
N PRO A 218 -15.63 10.95 -20.51
CA PRO A 218 -16.80 11.72 -20.12
C PRO A 218 -18.06 10.85 -20.23
N ASP A 219 -18.85 10.80 -19.17
CA ASP A 219 -20.03 9.95 -19.07
C ASP A 219 -21.30 10.74 -19.43
N PHE A 220 -22.21 10.10 -20.17
CA PHE A 220 -23.45 10.71 -20.67
C PHE A 220 -24.66 9.86 -20.24
N GLY A 221 -24.94 9.86 -18.94
CA GLY A 221 -25.96 9.01 -18.31
C GLY A 221 -25.48 7.57 -18.05
N ASP A 222 -26.35 6.75 -17.46
CA ASP A 222 -25.96 5.48 -16.81
C ASP A 222 -25.67 4.31 -17.78
N MET A 223 -25.26 4.56 -19.02
CA MET A 223 -24.95 3.48 -19.97
C MET A 223 -23.64 2.76 -19.59
N ASN A 224 -22.56 3.52 -19.34
CA ASN A 224 -21.27 2.94 -19.00
C ASN A 224 -21.30 2.27 -17.62
N LYS A 225 -22.02 2.88 -16.66
CA LYS A 225 -22.32 2.29 -15.33
C LYS A 225 -22.98 0.92 -15.46
N ARG A 226 -24.13 0.82 -16.14
CA ARG A 226 -24.85 -0.46 -16.30
C ARG A 226 -24.05 -1.53 -17.03
N ASN A 227 -23.30 -1.15 -18.08
CA ASN A 227 -22.41 -2.09 -18.77
C ASN A 227 -21.28 -2.60 -17.86
N PHE A 228 -20.72 -1.74 -17.00
CA PHE A 228 -19.74 -2.17 -16.00
C PHE A 228 -20.36 -3.08 -14.93
N GLU A 229 -21.53 -2.71 -14.39
CA GLU A 229 -22.29 -3.51 -13.42
C GLU A 229 -22.63 -4.91 -13.94
N GLU A 230 -23.07 -5.03 -15.20
CA GLU A 230 -23.36 -6.31 -15.87
C GLU A 230 -22.11 -7.18 -16.00
N VAL A 231 -20.99 -6.62 -16.48
CA VAL A 231 -19.76 -7.37 -16.69
C VAL A 231 -19.09 -7.75 -15.36
N LEU A 232 -19.13 -6.87 -14.36
CA LEU A 232 -18.64 -7.18 -13.01
C LEU A 232 -19.51 -8.25 -12.32
N GLY A 233 -20.83 -8.22 -12.51
CA GLY A 233 -21.73 -9.28 -12.03
C GLY A 233 -21.43 -10.64 -12.67
N ARG A 234 -21.06 -10.68 -13.95
CA ARG A 234 -20.57 -11.91 -14.61
C ARG A 234 -19.23 -12.40 -14.04
N VAL A 235 -18.36 -11.50 -13.59
CA VAL A 235 -17.08 -11.84 -12.95
C VAL A 235 -17.29 -12.40 -11.55
N ASP A 236 -18.17 -11.80 -10.74
CA ASP A 236 -18.53 -12.34 -9.43
C ASP A 236 -19.21 -13.72 -9.55
N ALA A 237 -20.14 -13.88 -10.49
CA ALA A 237 -20.75 -15.18 -10.78
C ALA A 237 -19.70 -16.23 -11.18
N ALA A 238 -18.75 -15.88 -12.04
CA ALA A 238 -17.69 -16.79 -12.49
C ALA A 238 -16.75 -17.26 -11.37
N LEU A 239 -16.56 -16.46 -10.32
CA LEU A 239 -15.84 -16.87 -9.09
C LEU A 239 -16.66 -17.86 -8.26
N GLY A 240 -18.00 -17.80 -8.31
CA GLY A 240 -18.90 -18.71 -7.61
C GLY A 240 -19.27 -20.01 -8.36
N ASP A 241 -18.83 -20.17 -9.62
CA ASP A 241 -19.12 -21.35 -10.46
C ASP A 241 -18.54 -22.67 -9.91
N LEU A 242 -17.41 -22.60 -9.19
CA LEU A 242 -16.64 -23.74 -8.72
C LEU A 242 -16.41 -23.65 -7.20
N PRO A 243 -16.24 -24.78 -6.48
CA PRO A 243 -15.80 -24.76 -5.10
C PRO A 243 -14.39 -24.16 -4.97
N GLY A 244 -14.21 -23.30 -3.97
CA GLY A 244 -12.96 -22.59 -3.71
C GLY A 244 -13.09 -21.08 -3.93
N PRO A 245 -12.02 -20.30 -3.69
CA PRO A 245 -12.07 -18.84 -3.78
C PRO A 245 -11.54 -18.28 -5.11
N PHE A 246 -10.98 -19.11 -6.00
CA PHE A 246 -10.31 -18.69 -7.24
C PHE A 246 -11.10 -19.07 -8.50
N PHE A 247 -10.82 -18.40 -9.62
CA PHE A 247 -11.58 -18.62 -10.86
C PHE A 247 -11.52 -20.08 -11.38
N MET A 248 -10.48 -20.83 -11.01
CA MET A 248 -10.28 -22.23 -11.38
C MET A 248 -10.61 -23.22 -10.26
N GLY A 249 -11.19 -22.75 -9.14
CA GLY A 249 -11.61 -23.56 -8.00
C GLY A 249 -10.81 -23.26 -6.72
N GLU A 250 -10.31 -24.31 -6.06
CA GLU A 250 -9.56 -24.21 -4.80
C GLU A 250 -8.14 -23.64 -4.97
N GLU A 251 -7.54 -23.81 -6.15
CA GLU A 251 -6.16 -23.41 -6.45
C GLU A 251 -6.10 -22.09 -7.24
N MET A 252 -5.14 -21.23 -6.89
CA MET A 252 -4.87 -20.00 -7.64
C MET A 252 -4.27 -20.35 -9.01
N SER A 253 -4.55 -19.54 -10.03
CA SER A 253 -3.97 -19.74 -11.36
C SER A 253 -3.41 -18.45 -11.96
N ILE A 254 -2.77 -18.55 -13.12
CA ILE A 254 -2.42 -17.39 -13.95
C ILE A 254 -3.64 -16.50 -14.27
N VAL A 255 -4.86 -17.04 -14.29
CA VAL A 255 -6.08 -16.25 -14.55
C VAL A 255 -6.30 -15.22 -13.44
N ASP A 256 -6.26 -15.65 -12.18
CA ASP A 256 -6.43 -14.80 -11.00
C ASP A 256 -5.41 -13.65 -10.98
N LEU A 257 -4.15 -13.96 -11.33
CA LEU A 257 -3.07 -12.98 -11.41
C LEU A 257 -3.28 -11.94 -12.51
N VAL A 258 -3.90 -12.31 -13.64
CA VAL A 258 -4.24 -11.37 -14.71
C VAL A 258 -5.31 -10.37 -14.23
N TYR A 259 -6.32 -10.84 -13.50
CA TYR A 259 -7.41 -10.02 -12.95
C TYR A 259 -6.96 -9.10 -11.80
N VAL A 260 -6.33 -9.64 -10.74
CA VAL A 260 -6.20 -8.98 -9.42
C VAL A 260 -5.64 -7.56 -9.48
N SER A 261 -4.56 -7.36 -10.26
CA SER A 261 -3.92 -6.05 -10.40
C SER A 261 -4.84 -4.97 -11.00
N HIS A 262 -5.78 -5.34 -11.89
CA HIS A 262 -6.75 -4.39 -12.43
C HIS A 262 -7.99 -4.24 -11.54
N VAL A 263 -8.48 -5.32 -10.92
CA VAL A 263 -9.66 -5.24 -10.04
C VAL A 263 -9.35 -4.43 -8.77
N GLU A 264 -8.14 -4.53 -8.20
CA GLU A 264 -7.67 -3.68 -7.08
C GLU A 264 -7.72 -2.17 -7.43
N ARG A 265 -7.36 -1.83 -8.67
CA ARG A 265 -7.43 -0.46 -9.22
C ARG A 265 -8.86 -0.03 -9.50
N GLN A 266 -9.73 -0.93 -9.95
CA GLN A 266 -11.17 -0.69 -10.11
C GLN A 266 -11.84 -0.37 -8.77
N VAL A 267 -11.59 -1.20 -7.75
CA VAL A 267 -12.05 -1.02 -6.37
C VAL A 267 -11.72 0.38 -5.84
N SER A 268 -10.50 0.88 -6.07
CA SER A 268 -10.10 2.21 -5.62
C SER A 268 -10.62 3.36 -6.48
N SER A 269 -10.52 3.24 -7.80
CA SER A 269 -10.89 4.30 -8.75
C SER A 269 -12.40 4.58 -8.76
N LEU A 270 -13.21 3.53 -8.78
CA LEU A 270 -14.67 3.65 -8.85
C LEU A 270 -15.27 4.06 -7.50
N LEU A 271 -14.67 3.66 -6.38
CA LEU A 271 -15.07 4.15 -5.05
C LEU A 271 -14.88 5.66 -4.93
N TYR A 272 -13.70 6.17 -5.34
CA TYR A 272 -13.35 7.59 -5.23
C TYR A 272 -14.03 8.49 -6.28
N TRP A 273 -13.99 8.12 -7.56
CA TRP A 273 -14.53 8.97 -8.63
C TRP A 273 -16.02 8.72 -8.90
N LYS A 274 -16.53 7.51 -8.66
CA LYS A 274 -17.92 7.15 -9.01
C LYS A 274 -18.83 6.91 -7.80
N GLY A 275 -18.32 7.01 -6.57
CA GLY A 275 -19.06 6.63 -5.36
C GLY A 275 -19.45 5.14 -5.35
N TYR A 276 -18.75 4.31 -6.14
CA TYR A 276 -19.18 2.96 -6.47
C TYR A 276 -18.33 1.91 -5.76
N GLN A 277 -18.90 1.30 -4.73
CA GLN A 277 -18.24 0.29 -3.91
C GLN A 277 -18.34 -1.11 -4.52
N ILE A 278 -17.18 -1.72 -4.78
CA ILE A 278 -17.04 -3.12 -5.23
C ILE A 278 -16.73 -4.05 -4.04
N ARG A 279 -15.79 -3.64 -3.19
CA ARG A 279 -15.28 -4.41 -2.05
C ARG A 279 -15.94 -3.92 -0.77
N SER A 280 -16.49 -4.84 0.03
CA SER A 280 -17.17 -4.57 1.30
C SER A 280 -16.70 -5.55 2.37
N HIS A 281 -17.10 -5.29 3.62
CA HIS A 281 -17.06 -6.33 4.66
C HIS A 281 -18.06 -7.44 4.29
N ARG A 282 -17.70 -8.70 4.58
CA ARG A 282 -18.58 -9.85 4.36
C ARG A 282 -19.75 -9.84 5.33
N GLY A 283 -20.95 -10.09 4.82
CA GLY A 283 -22.20 -10.00 5.57
C GLY A 283 -22.66 -8.57 5.87
N ALA A 284 -22.06 -7.54 5.25
CA ALA A 284 -22.59 -6.19 5.30
C ALA A 284 -23.92 -6.10 4.53
N GLU A 285 -24.83 -5.22 4.96
CA GLU A 285 -26.17 -5.06 4.36
C GLU A 285 -26.13 -4.63 2.88
N ASP A 286 -25.00 -4.04 2.45
CA ASP A 286 -24.71 -3.56 1.10
C ASP A 286 -23.75 -4.46 0.29
N GLU A 287 -23.49 -5.70 0.75
CA GLU A 287 -22.63 -6.66 0.04
C GLU A 287 -23.23 -7.05 -1.34
N ARG A 288 -22.68 -6.45 -2.41
CA ARG A 288 -23.08 -6.70 -3.81
C ARG A 288 -22.33 -7.82 -4.51
N TYR A 289 -21.08 -8.09 -4.08
CA TYR A 289 -20.14 -8.95 -4.79
C TYR A 289 -19.43 -9.92 -3.82
N PRO A 290 -20.16 -10.91 -3.28
CA PRO A 290 -19.66 -11.78 -2.22
C PRO A 290 -18.53 -12.71 -2.68
N ASN A 291 -18.48 -13.10 -3.96
CA ASN A 291 -17.44 -13.98 -4.48
C ASN A 291 -16.15 -13.19 -4.73
N ILE A 292 -16.25 -11.95 -5.24
CA ILE A 292 -15.11 -11.01 -5.30
C ILE A 292 -14.57 -10.72 -3.90
N ASN A 293 -15.43 -10.59 -2.89
CA ASN A 293 -14.99 -10.44 -1.50
C ASN A 293 -14.18 -11.65 -1.01
N VAL A 294 -14.67 -12.88 -1.22
CA VAL A 294 -13.96 -14.12 -0.86
C VAL A 294 -12.63 -14.27 -1.63
N TRP A 295 -12.59 -13.89 -2.90
CA TRP A 295 -11.39 -13.91 -3.72
C TRP A 295 -10.32 -12.93 -3.23
N PHE A 296 -10.69 -11.71 -2.85
CA PHE A 296 -9.77 -10.77 -2.21
C PHE A 296 -9.32 -11.25 -0.82
N ASP A 297 -10.22 -11.80 0.02
CA ASP A 297 -9.84 -12.40 1.31
C ASP A 297 -8.75 -13.47 1.09
N ALA A 298 -8.92 -14.31 0.07
CA ALA A 298 -7.98 -15.39 -0.26
C ALA A 298 -6.63 -14.89 -0.77
N PHE A 299 -6.58 -13.77 -1.50
CA PHE A 299 -5.33 -13.09 -1.87
C PHE A 299 -4.63 -12.46 -0.65
N GLU A 300 -5.40 -11.82 0.23
CA GLU A 300 -4.93 -11.09 1.40
C GLU A 300 -4.39 -12.01 2.51
N THR A 301 -4.85 -13.26 2.54
CA THR A 301 -4.45 -14.29 3.50
C THR A 301 -3.38 -15.27 3.00
N ARG A 302 -2.88 -15.16 1.76
CA ARG A 302 -1.84 -16.09 1.25
C ARG A 302 -0.56 -16.02 2.09
N GLU A 303 -0.06 -17.19 2.46
CA GLU A 303 1.07 -17.34 3.38
C GLU A 303 2.38 -16.70 2.87
N ASN A 304 2.56 -16.59 1.54
CA ASN A 304 3.73 -15.94 0.95
C ASN A 304 3.77 -14.40 1.15
N GLY A 305 2.64 -13.79 1.57
CA GLY A 305 2.50 -12.34 1.76
C GLY A 305 2.64 -11.49 0.49
N ALA A 306 2.73 -12.11 -0.70
CA ALA A 306 3.10 -11.44 -1.95
C ALA A 306 2.09 -10.38 -2.39
N TYR A 307 0.80 -10.66 -2.19
CA TYR A 307 -0.24 -9.67 -2.43
C TYR A 307 -0.14 -8.51 -1.45
N MET A 308 -0.02 -8.78 -0.15
CA MET A 308 0.09 -7.73 0.87
C MET A 308 1.35 -6.86 0.73
N ALA A 309 2.45 -7.40 0.20
CA ALA A 309 3.66 -6.65 -0.12
C ALA A 309 3.54 -5.74 -1.36
N THR A 310 2.52 -5.96 -2.21
CA THR A 310 2.32 -5.23 -3.47
C THR A 310 1.01 -4.44 -3.55
N LYS A 311 0.04 -4.76 -2.68
CA LYS A 311 -1.25 -4.07 -2.53
C LYS A 311 -1.01 -2.60 -2.16
N SER A 312 -1.70 -1.71 -2.85
CA SER A 312 -1.66 -0.26 -2.60
C SER A 312 -2.94 0.23 -1.90
N ASP A 313 -2.92 1.45 -1.38
CA ASP A 313 -4.09 2.08 -0.76
C ASP A 313 -4.92 2.88 -1.76
N HIS A 314 -6.18 3.15 -1.40
CA HIS A 314 -7.08 3.93 -2.25
C HIS A 314 -6.49 5.28 -2.63
N PHE A 315 -5.83 5.98 -1.69
CA PHE A 315 -5.16 7.25 -1.95
C PHE A 315 -4.11 7.14 -3.05
N THR A 316 -3.19 6.19 -2.93
CA THR A 316 -2.08 6.05 -3.87
C THR A 316 -2.60 5.62 -5.25
N HIS A 317 -3.54 4.68 -5.30
CA HIS A 317 -4.22 4.29 -6.54
C HIS A 317 -4.85 5.50 -7.25
N VAL A 318 -5.65 6.33 -6.58
CA VAL A 318 -6.34 7.44 -7.25
C VAL A 318 -5.39 8.58 -7.69
N LYS A 319 -4.16 8.63 -7.16
CA LYS A 319 -3.13 9.55 -7.62
C LYS A 319 -2.23 8.96 -8.73
N ASP A 320 -1.97 7.65 -8.75
CA ASP A 320 -1.10 7.01 -9.77
C ASP A 320 -1.84 6.39 -10.97
N ILE A 321 -3.15 6.18 -10.88
CA ILE A 321 -3.99 5.77 -12.03
C ILE A 321 -4.01 6.82 -13.16
N PRO A 322 -4.21 8.13 -12.91
CA PRO A 322 -4.36 9.10 -13.99
C PRO A 322 -3.15 9.22 -14.94
N PRO A 323 -1.89 9.17 -14.47
CA PRO A 323 -0.71 9.08 -15.34
C PRO A 323 -0.63 7.82 -16.23
N GLN A 324 -1.30 6.73 -15.86
CA GLN A 324 -1.26 5.46 -16.57
C GLN A 324 -2.42 5.29 -17.57
N TYR A 325 -3.62 5.72 -17.20
CA TYR A 325 -4.86 5.46 -17.95
C TYR A 325 -5.54 6.72 -18.50
N GLY A 326 -5.12 7.91 -18.06
CA GLY A 326 -5.76 9.19 -18.35
C GLY A 326 -6.60 9.73 -17.19
N PRO A 327 -7.04 11.00 -17.26
CA PRO A 327 -7.86 11.61 -16.21
C PRO A 327 -9.20 10.88 -16.04
N SER A 328 -9.73 10.93 -14.83
CA SER A 328 -11.05 10.39 -14.49
C SER A 328 -12.05 11.51 -14.16
N PHE A 329 -13.33 11.15 -14.11
CA PHE A 329 -14.47 12.07 -14.04
C PHE A 329 -15.42 11.69 -12.90
N PHE A 330 -15.75 12.65 -12.06
CA PHE A 330 -16.71 12.49 -10.97
C PHE A 330 -18.16 12.42 -11.50
N THR A 331 -18.96 11.45 -11.04
CA THR A 331 -20.39 11.28 -11.40
C THR A 331 -21.33 11.73 -10.27
N ALA A 332 -22.58 12.10 -10.57
CA ALA A 332 -23.53 12.66 -9.58
C ALA A 332 -23.61 11.92 -8.22
N ASP A 333 -23.36 10.61 -8.20
CA ASP A 333 -23.17 9.81 -6.98
C ASP A 333 -22.15 10.42 -5.98
N PHE A 334 -21.18 11.24 -6.42
CA PHE A 334 -20.25 11.97 -5.54
C PHE A 334 -20.92 13.02 -4.64
N SER A 335 -22.06 13.59 -5.04
CA SER A 335 -22.77 14.59 -4.23
C SER A 335 -23.66 13.95 -3.16
N THR A 336 -23.70 12.62 -3.07
CA THR A 336 -24.32 11.91 -1.95
C THR A 336 -23.48 12.03 -0.68
N GLU A 337 -24.11 11.89 0.48
CA GLU A 337 -23.42 11.84 1.77
C GLU A 337 -22.35 10.75 1.82
N PHE A 338 -22.66 9.57 1.26
CA PHE A 338 -21.69 8.48 1.08
C PHE A 338 -20.51 8.91 0.21
N GLY A 339 -20.76 9.48 -0.97
CA GLY A 339 -19.71 9.93 -1.89
C GLY A 339 -18.76 10.96 -1.26
N GLN A 340 -19.31 11.94 -0.52
CA GLN A 340 -18.51 12.91 0.23
C GLN A 340 -17.70 12.26 1.36
N ARG A 341 -18.31 11.32 2.12
CA ARG A 341 -17.62 10.53 3.15
C ARG A 341 -16.43 9.76 2.58
N MET A 342 -16.61 9.07 1.45
CA MET A 342 -15.54 8.30 0.82
C MET A 342 -14.42 9.19 0.26
N ILE A 343 -14.74 10.36 -0.29
CA ILE A 343 -13.72 11.33 -0.72
C ILE A 343 -12.88 11.80 0.48
N GLY A 344 -13.52 12.25 1.56
CA GLY A 344 -12.84 12.73 2.76
C GLY A 344 -11.96 11.65 3.40
N ALA A 345 -12.43 10.40 3.43
CA ALA A 345 -11.67 9.27 3.94
C ALA A 345 -10.45 8.89 3.07
N ILE A 346 -10.56 9.02 1.74
CA ILE A 346 -9.49 8.64 0.80
C ILE A 346 -8.39 9.69 0.69
N ASP A 347 -8.70 10.99 0.65
CA ASP A 347 -7.69 12.05 0.44
C ASP A 347 -7.57 13.12 1.54
N GLY A 348 -8.26 12.89 2.66
CA GLY A 348 -8.22 13.74 3.85
C GLY A 348 -9.08 15.00 3.78
N GLY A 349 -9.92 15.13 2.76
CA GLY A 349 -10.77 16.29 2.56
C GLY A 349 -10.05 17.40 1.80
N VAL A 350 -10.34 17.46 0.51
CA VAL A 350 -10.12 18.64 -0.33
C VAL A 350 -11.49 19.22 -0.65
N ASP A 351 -11.76 20.47 -0.23
CA ASP A 351 -13.01 21.16 -0.60
C ASP A 351 -13.13 21.23 -2.11
N ARG A 352 -14.22 20.69 -2.66
CA ARG A 352 -14.43 20.57 -4.11
C ARG A 352 -15.60 21.38 -4.60
N ASP A 353 -15.31 22.25 -5.55
CA ASP A 353 -16.36 22.79 -6.38
C ASP A 353 -16.88 21.70 -7.34
N ALA A 354 -18.11 21.24 -7.08
CA ALA A 354 -18.83 20.30 -7.92
C ALA A 354 -18.92 20.76 -9.39
N ALA A 355 -18.96 22.08 -9.65
CA ALA A 355 -19.00 22.65 -10.99
C ALA A 355 -17.63 22.60 -11.70
N ALA A 356 -16.52 22.53 -10.96
CA ALA A 356 -15.17 22.33 -11.51
C ALA A 356 -14.88 20.83 -11.74
N ALA A 357 -15.28 19.98 -10.81
CA ALA A 357 -15.13 18.52 -10.89
C ALA A 357 -15.79 17.91 -12.15
N SER A 358 -16.96 18.42 -12.55
CA SER A 358 -17.64 18.04 -13.79
C SER A 358 -16.91 18.43 -15.09
N LYS A 359 -15.93 19.33 -15.00
CA LYS A 359 -15.10 19.82 -16.12
C LYS A 359 -13.67 19.25 -16.11
N GLY A 360 -13.37 18.31 -15.20
CA GLY A 360 -12.04 17.72 -15.04
C GLY A 360 -11.01 18.66 -14.37
N ALA A 361 -11.44 19.81 -13.83
CA ALA A 361 -10.58 20.70 -13.07
C ALA A 361 -10.74 20.42 -11.58
N ILE A 362 -9.67 20.01 -10.91
CA ILE A 362 -9.63 19.82 -9.45
C ILE A 362 -8.87 21.01 -8.84
N ASP A 363 -9.53 22.18 -8.81
CA ASP A 363 -9.15 23.22 -7.86
C ASP A 363 -9.91 22.98 -6.56
N GLY A 364 -9.17 22.85 -5.48
CA GLY A 364 -9.74 22.62 -4.16
C GLY A 364 -8.76 22.96 -3.06
N LYS A 365 -9.28 23.56 -1.99
CA LYS A 365 -8.47 23.92 -0.82
C LYS A 365 -8.27 22.64 -0.01
N GLY A 366 -7.06 22.08 -0.06
CA GLY A 366 -6.68 20.95 0.80
C GLY A 366 -6.64 21.34 2.28
N ILE A 367 -6.34 20.39 3.17
CA ILE A 367 -6.37 20.56 4.63
C ILE A 367 -5.71 21.87 5.09
N LEU A 368 -4.52 22.22 4.59
CA LEU A 368 -3.84 23.47 4.96
C LEU A 368 -4.62 24.73 4.50
N GLY A 369 -5.24 24.71 3.33
CA GLY A 369 -6.08 25.81 2.83
C GLY A 369 -7.43 25.92 3.55
N SER A 370 -7.97 24.80 4.05
CA SER A 370 -9.15 24.78 4.92
C SER A 370 -8.82 25.33 6.31
N LEU A 371 -7.70 24.88 6.91
CA LEU A 371 -7.17 25.35 8.19
C LEU A 371 -6.91 26.87 8.17
N LEU A 372 -6.18 27.36 7.17
CA LEU A 372 -5.93 28.80 6.98
C LEU A 372 -7.22 29.60 6.79
N GLY A 373 -8.25 29.02 6.15
CA GLY A 373 -9.57 29.64 6.00
C GLY A 373 -10.31 29.76 7.34
N GLN A 374 -10.41 28.66 8.09
CA GLN A 374 -11.09 28.62 9.40
C GLN A 374 -10.45 29.55 10.43
N LEU A 375 -9.11 29.65 10.42
CA LEU A 375 -8.35 30.53 11.31
C LEU A 375 -8.44 32.01 10.92
N GLY A 376 -8.64 32.33 9.63
CA GLY A 376 -8.81 33.70 9.14
C GLY A 376 -10.09 34.40 9.59
N ASP A 377 -11.15 33.65 9.89
CA ASP A 377 -12.47 34.17 10.30
C ASP A 377 -12.56 34.52 11.81
N GLY A 378 -11.42 34.52 12.53
CA GLY A 378 -11.34 34.97 13.93
C GLY A 378 -12.06 34.09 14.95
N ARG A 379 -12.50 32.87 14.56
CA ARG A 379 -13.16 31.93 15.45
C ARG A 379 -12.13 31.14 16.28
N SER A 380 -11.81 31.67 17.46
CA SER A 380 -11.20 30.88 18.54
C SER A 380 -12.19 29.83 19.05
N ALA A 381 -12.17 28.65 18.45
CA ALA A 381 -12.81 27.45 18.99
C ALA A 381 -11.87 26.26 18.80
N ALA A 382 -11.78 25.38 19.80
CA ALA A 382 -11.41 23.99 19.54
C ALA A 382 -12.33 23.48 18.43
N PRO A 383 -11.82 22.70 17.45
CA PRO A 383 -12.57 22.41 16.22
C PRO A 383 -13.91 21.79 16.58
N THR A 384 -14.98 22.56 16.37
CA THR A 384 -16.34 22.04 16.51
C THR A 384 -16.47 20.96 15.47
N GLU A 385 -16.65 19.70 15.91
CA GLU A 385 -17.06 18.62 15.02
C GLU A 385 -18.22 19.14 14.16
N PRO A 386 -18.17 18.98 12.83
CA PRO A 386 -19.33 19.34 12.03
C PRO A 386 -20.49 18.47 12.53
N GLU A 387 -21.64 19.06 12.84
CA GLU A 387 -22.83 18.29 13.22
C GLU A 387 -23.21 17.39 12.02
N GLY A 388 -22.87 16.10 12.09
CA GLY A 388 -22.96 15.15 10.96
C GLY A 388 -21.71 15.07 10.06
N GLY A 389 -20.52 15.46 10.54
CA GLY A 389 -19.29 15.53 9.76
C GLY A 389 -18.60 14.20 9.46
N VAL A 390 -17.90 14.13 8.32
CA VAL A 390 -17.04 13.01 7.93
C VAL A 390 -15.93 12.79 8.96
N PRO A 391 -15.72 11.57 9.49
CA PRO A 391 -14.65 11.29 10.43
C PRO A 391 -13.28 11.62 9.83
N PRO A 392 -12.35 12.20 10.61
CA PRO A 392 -11.04 12.55 10.09
C PRO A 392 -10.13 11.31 10.04
N ASP A 393 -10.26 10.47 9.02
CA ASP A 393 -9.35 9.33 8.78
C ASP A 393 -7.86 9.73 8.68
N TRP A 394 -7.60 11.03 8.55
CA TRP A 394 -6.30 11.66 8.40
C TRP A 394 -6.03 12.74 9.48
N ARG A 395 -6.75 12.76 10.62
CA ARG A 395 -6.38 13.56 11.81
C ARG A 395 -6.52 12.72 13.08
N LEU A 396 -6.02 13.23 14.21
CA LEU A 396 -6.09 12.56 15.50
C LEU A 396 -7.26 13.12 16.36
N PRO A 397 -7.92 12.28 17.18
CA PRO A 397 -7.77 10.84 17.29
C PRO A 397 -8.30 10.11 16.06
N LEU A 398 -7.58 9.09 15.59
CA LEU A 398 -8.08 8.21 14.54
C LEU A 398 -9.17 7.28 15.12
N PRO A 399 -10.31 7.08 14.44
CA PRO A 399 -11.21 6.00 14.80
C PRO A 399 -10.52 4.65 14.52
N PRO A 400 -10.93 3.55 15.21
CA PRO A 400 -10.42 2.22 14.96
C PRO A 400 -10.43 1.89 13.46
N ILE A 401 -9.34 1.34 12.93
CA ILE A 401 -9.20 1.09 11.49
C ILE A 401 -10.26 0.10 10.94
N ALA A 402 -10.86 -0.74 11.79
CA ALA A 402 -12.02 -1.58 11.44
C ALA A 402 -13.34 -0.80 11.26
N GLU A 403 -13.43 0.43 11.77
CA GLU A 403 -14.56 1.34 11.62
C GLU A 403 -14.36 2.35 10.47
N ALA A 404 -13.15 2.37 9.87
CA ALA A 404 -12.83 3.25 8.76
C ALA A 404 -13.61 2.81 7.50
N PRO A 405 -14.35 3.72 6.84
CA PRO A 405 -15.30 3.35 5.78
C PRO A 405 -14.65 2.78 4.51
N VAL A 406 -13.34 3.04 4.34
CA VAL A 406 -12.54 2.71 3.14
C VAL A 406 -11.62 1.50 3.37
N VAL A 407 -11.86 0.69 4.40
CA VAL A 407 -10.92 -0.37 4.80
C VAL A 407 -11.63 -1.71 4.90
N VAL A 408 -11.05 -2.71 4.24
CA VAL A 408 -11.27 -4.12 4.59
C VAL A 408 -9.94 -4.63 5.14
N LEU A 409 -9.94 -5.00 6.42
CA LEU A 409 -8.75 -5.51 7.10
C LEU A 409 -8.57 -7.00 6.79
N PRO A 410 -7.36 -7.43 6.43
CA PRO A 410 -7.08 -8.84 6.29
C PRO A 410 -6.98 -9.50 7.69
N PRO A 411 -7.25 -10.81 7.83
CA PRO A 411 -7.07 -11.55 9.08
C PRO A 411 -5.65 -11.51 9.67
N ASN A 412 -4.64 -11.15 8.88
CA ASN A 412 -3.25 -10.97 9.27
C ASN A 412 -2.85 -9.49 9.49
N ASP A 413 -3.83 -8.58 9.63
CA ASP A 413 -3.54 -7.18 9.93
C ASP A 413 -2.72 -7.06 11.23
N PRO A 414 -1.60 -6.31 11.22
CA PRO A 414 -0.73 -6.20 12.39
C PRO A 414 -1.36 -5.43 13.56
N GLY A 415 -2.50 -4.78 13.37
CA GLY A 415 -3.18 -3.96 14.37
C GLY A 415 -2.59 -2.55 14.47
N GLU A 416 -3.33 -1.64 15.10
CA GLU A 416 -3.01 -0.21 15.08
C GLU A 416 -1.71 0.15 15.80
N ALA A 417 -1.39 -0.54 16.91
CA ALA A 417 -0.19 -0.28 17.68
C ALA A 417 1.08 -0.64 16.88
N GLU A 418 1.10 -1.81 16.24
CA GLU A 418 2.16 -2.26 15.37
C GLU A 418 2.27 -1.37 14.12
N SER A 419 1.14 -1.05 13.49
CA SER A 419 1.06 -0.15 12.33
C SER A 419 1.65 1.23 12.63
N ARG A 420 1.35 1.80 13.79
CA ARG A 420 1.91 3.08 14.26
C ARG A 420 3.42 2.96 14.48
N MET A 421 3.90 1.86 15.04
CA MET A 421 5.34 1.60 15.20
C MET A 421 6.07 1.45 13.86
N LEU A 422 5.51 0.71 12.89
CA LEU A 422 6.08 0.55 11.55
C LEU A 422 6.22 1.90 10.82
N GLY A 423 5.23 2.79 10.95
CA GLY A 423 5.30 4.15 10.43
C GLY A 423 6.40 4.98 11.10
N ALA A 424 6.56 4.84 12.42
CA ALA A 424 7.61 5.54 13.17
C ALA A 424 9.01 5.02 12.82
N GLU A 425 9.17 3.71 12.66
CA GLU A 425 10.42 3.05 12.25
C GLU A 425 10.89 3.58 10.88
N ARG A 426 10.00 3.62 9.89
CA ARG A 426 10.29 4.16 8.55
C ARG A 426 10.66 5.65 8.58
N LEU A 427 10.11 6.45 9.50
CA LEU A 427 10.52 7.83 9.72
C LEU A 427 11.91 7.92 10.40
N ILE A 428 12.09 7.24 11.52
CA ILE A 428 13.26 7.36 12.40
C ILE A 428 14.54 6.88 11.70
N PHE A 429 14.49 5.77 10.96
CA PHE A 429 15.67 5.24 10.27
C PHE A 429 15.96 5.91 8.92
N ASN A 430 15.05 6.73 8.40
CA ASN A 430 15.22 7.47 7.14
C ASN A 430 15.16 9.00 7.31
N HIS A 431 15.28 9.49 8.55
CA HIS A 431 14.94 10.86 8.92
C HIS A 431 15.67 11.94 8.10
N GLU A 432 16.96 11.77 7.80
CA GLU A 432 17.72 12.75 6.99
C GLU A 432 17.10 12.97 5.60
N ALA A 433 16.68 11.88 4.94
CA ALA A 433 16.02 11.93 3.64
C ALA A 433 14.60 12.48 3.76
N VAL A 434 13.87 12.13 4.82
CA VAL A 434 12.49 12.59 5.06
C VAL A 434 12.44 14.09 5.38
N VAL A 435 13.31 14.61 6.25
CA VAL A 435 13.47 16.05 6.53
C VAL A 435 13.80 16.80 5.24
N ARG A 436 14.77 16.29 4.46
CA ARG A 436 15.14 16.88 3.16
C ARG A 436 13.98 16.85 2.16
N PHE A 437 13.16 15.82 2.16
CA PHE A 437 12.00 15.72 1.28
C PHE A 437 10.88 16.68 1.69
N ALA A 438 10.57 16.78 2.99
CA ALA A 438 9.56 17.70 3.53
C ALA A 438 9.88 19.16 3.17
N LEU A 439 11.15 19.57 3.24
CA LEU A 439 11.61 20.92 2.91
C LEU A 439 11.33 21.38 1.47
N ARG A 440 10.91 20.49 0.58
CA ARG A 440 10.41 20.85 -0.76
C ARG A 440 9.07 21.59 -0.72
N GLY A 441 8.31 21.50 0.37
CA GLY A 441 7.06 22.25 0.55
C GLY A 441 7.23 23.76 0.64
N ALA A 442 8.38 24.23 1.12
CA ALA A 442 8.80 25.63 1.13
C ALA A 442 10.00 25.88 0.18
N GLY A 443 10.20 24.99 -0.81
CA GLY A 443 11.28 25.04 -1.78
C GLY A 443 10.78 25.35 -3.20
N GLU A 444 11.61 25.04 -4.20
CA GLU A 444 11.33 25.38 -5.61
C GLU A 444 10.72 24.20 -6.40
N PRO A 445 9.64 24.43 -7.18
CA PRO A 445 9.04 23.42 -8.04
C PRO A 445 10.02 22.85 -9.07
N GLY A 446 10.10 21.52 -9.14
CA GLY A 446 11.02 20.82 -10.02
C GLY A 446 10.74 21.02 -11.52
N ARG A 447 11.80 21.19 -12.31
CA ARG A 447 11.74 21.33 -13.78
C ARG A 447 12.68 20.33 -14.47
N PRO A 448 12.22 19.58 -15.50
CA PRO A 448 10.82 19.46 -15.94
C PRO A 448 9.92 18.85 -14.85
N SER A 449 8.63 19.13 -14.93
CA SER A 449 7.61 18.47 -14.10
C SER A 449 7.30 17.06 -14.61
N TYR A 450 6.72 16.25 -13.73
CA TYR A 450 6.26 14.88 -14.01
C TYR A 450 4.75 14.79 -13.74
N SER A 451 4.08 13.78 -14.31
CA SER A 451 2.62 13.70 -14.29
C SER A 451 2.03 13.03 -13.04
N ALA A 452 2.80 12.25 -12.29
CA ALA A 452 2.36 11.62 -11.04
C ALA A 452 2.34 12.64 -9.88
N PRO A 453 1.18 12.92 -9.24
CA PRO A 453 1.09 13.86 -8.12
C PRO A 453 1.94 13.46 -6.90
N LEU A 454 2.20 12.15 -6.74
CA LEU A 454 2.99 11.58 -5.65
C LEU A 454 4.52 11.67 -5.87
N ALA A 455 4.96 12.29 -6.96
CA ALA A 455 6.37 12.30 -7.33
C ALA A 455 6.83 13.58 -8.03
N ASP A 456 7.97 14.04 -7.55
CA ASP A 456 8.53 15.37 -7.73
C ASP A 456 10.07 15.28 -7.79
N PRO A 457 10.67 14.35 -8.56
CA PRO A 457 12.09 14.00 -8.41
C PRO A 457 13.04 15.19 -8.60
N ASN A 458 12.62 16.20 -9.36
CA ASN A 458 13.38 17.42 -9.67
C ASN A 458 13.13 18.57 -8.66
N ALA A 459 12.23 18.43 -7.68
CA ALA A 459 11.92 19.50 -6.73
C ALA A 459 13.09 19.75 -5.78
N VAL A 460 13.35 21.04 -5.54
CA VAL A 460 14.49 21.51 -4.76
C VAL A 460 14.01 21.87 -3.35
N PRO A 461 14.58 21.31 -2.28
CA PRO A 461 14.21 21.69 -0.92
C PRO A 461 14.67 23.11 -0.58
N SER A 462 13.96 23.76 0.34
CA SER A 462 14.42 24.99 0.98
C SER A 462 15.81 24.80 1.60
N ASP A 463 16.66 25.81 1.48
CA ASP A 463 18.01 25.88 2.06
C ASP A 463 18.06 26.67 3.38
N ASP A 464 16.93 27.18 3.87
CA ASP A 464 16.82 27.86 5.17
C ASP A 464 17.19 26.89 6.32
N PRO A 465 18.29 27.16 7.05
CA PRO A 465 18.76 26.28 8.12
C PRO A 465 17.85 26.29 9.35
N THR A 466 17.14 27.39 9.61
CA THR A 466 16.22 27.53 10.75
C THR A 466 14.93 26.79 10.46
N LEU A 467 14.39 26.92 9.25
CA LEU A 467 13.23 26.14 8.82
C LEU A 467 13.55 24.64 8.81
N LYS A 468 14.75 24.24 8.35
CA LYS A 468 15.23 22.86 8.46
C LYS A 468 15.22 22.35 9.90
N GLN A 469 15.67 23.18 10.86
CA GLN A 469 15.66 22.80 12.27
C GLN A 469 14.23 22.66 12.83
N VAL A 470 13.31 23.57 12.50
CA VAL A 470 11.89 23.47 12.88
C VAL A 470 11.25 22.19 12.31
N VAL A 471 11.48 21.88 11.02
CA VAL A 471 10.94 20.67 10.38
C VAL A 471 11.52 19.39 11.00
N ASP A 472 12.80 19.37 11.35
CA ASP A 472 13.43 18.26 12.08
C ASP A 472 12.81 18.06 13.48
N GLU A 473 12.66 19.14 14.26
CA GLU A 473 12.04 19.12 15.59
C GLU A 473 10.58 18.61 15.54
N LEU A 474 9.79 19.10 14.59
CA LEU A 474 8.40 18.66 14.40
C LEU A 474 8.32 17.18 13.97
N LEU A 475 9.22 16.71 13.11
CA LEU A 475 9.29 15.29 12.74
C LEU A 475 9.75 14.40 13.90
N ARG A 476 10.64 14.88 14.78
CA ARG A 476 10.97 14.18 16.04
C ARG A 476 9.80 14.14 17.00
N SER A 477 8.99 15.20 17.08
CA SER A 477 7.73 15.21 17.82
C SER A 477 6.70 14.22 17.27
N VAL A 478 6.57 14.11 15.94
CA VAL A 478 5.74 13.08 15.27
C VAL A 478 6.23 11.68 15.63
N ALA A 479 7.53 11.42 15.50
CA ALA A 479 8.13 10.14 15.84
C ALA A 479 7.94 9.77 17.32
N ALA A 480 8.21 10.69 18.25
CA ALA A 480 8.02 10.51 19.67
C ALA A 480 6.56 10.17 20.01
N LYS A 481 5.60 10.90 19.43
CA LYS A 481 4.17 10.63 19.63
C LYS A 481 3.75 9.26 19.10
N MET A 482 4.31 8.81 17.97
CA MET A 482 4.00 7.50 17.41
C MET A 482 4.59 6.35 18.24
N VAL A 483 5.83 6.48 18.74
CA VAL A 483 6.53 5.45 19.53
C VAL A 483 6.06 5.41 20.98
N LEU A 484 5.99 6.56 21.65
CA LEU A 484 5.72 6.67 23.10
C LEU A 484 4.23 6.83 23.42
N GLY A 485 3.42 7.31 22.46
CA GLY A 485 2.03 7.72 22.70
C GLY A 485 1.87 9.07 23.42
N GLU A 486 2.96 9.57 24.01
CA GLU A 486 3.02 10.84 24.75
C GLU A 486 3.11 12.06 23.81
N ASN A 487 2.57 13.19 24.25
CA ASN A 487 2.81 14.49 23.61
C ASN A 487 4.06 15.11 24.26
N PRO A 488 5.08 15.57 23.49
CA PRO A 488 6.15 16.36 24.07
C PRO A 488 5.62 17.71 24.58
N GLU A 489 6.19 18.25 25.66
CA GLU A 489 5.74 19.51 26.26
C GLU A 489 5.97 20.72 25.33
N GLN A 490 7.08 20.75 24.59
CA GLN A 490 7.33 21.65 23.45
C GLN A 490 7.53 20.81 22.18
N LEU A 491 6.82 21.18 21.12
CA LEU A 491 6.85 20.47 19.84
C LEU A 491 8.05 20.84 18.96
N SER A 492 8.48 22.10 19.07
CA SER A 492 9.69 22.65 18.46
C SER A 492 10.11 23.87 19.29
N PRO A 493 11.16 23.75 20.13
CA PRO A 493 11.72 24.89 20.86
C PRO A 493 12.20 26.01 19.93
N THR A 494 12.60 25.68 18.70
CA THR A 494 12.95 26.69 17.69
C THR A 494 11.73 27.51 17.28
N LEU A 495 10.59 26.85 17.03
CA LEU A 495 9.34 27.51 16.67
C LEU A 495 8.78 28.39 17.80
N ASP A 496 9.04 28.07 19.06
CA ASP A 496 8.72 28.95 20.19
C ASP A 496 9.49 30.29 20.15
N THR A 497 10.64 30.32 19.46
CA THR A 497 11.49 31.53 19.30
C THR A 497 11.40 32.19 17.91
N ALA A 498 10.87 31.47 16.91
CA ALA A 498 10.72 31.90 15.52
C ALA A 498 9.32 31.52 14.98
N PRO A 499 8.23 32.03 15.60
CA PRO A 499 6.85 31.63 15.30
C PRO A 499 6.47 31.82 13.82
N GLU A 500 7.05 32.81 13.13
CA GLU A 500 6.83 33.10 11.72
C GLU A 500 7.16 31.91 10.79
N LEU A 501 7.98 30.95 11.23
CA LEU A 501 8.31 29.73 10.49
C LEU A 501 7.21 28.65 10.57
N GLY A 502 6.16 28.83 11.39
CA GLY A 502 5.13 27.80 11.59
C GLY A 502 4.29 27.52 10.34
N ILE A 503 3.98 28.54 9.53
CA ILE A 503 3.28 28.33 8.24
C ILE A 503 4.20 27.63 7.20
N PRO A 504 5.44 28.08 6.94
CA PRO A 504 6.40 27.33 6.12
C PRO A 504 6.66 25.89 6.60
N ALA A 505 6.70 25.66 7.91
CA ALA A 505 6.87 24.32 8.47
C ALA A 505 5.63 23.44 8.23
N ALA A 506 4.42 23.98 8.41
CA ALA A 506 3.18 23.29 8.06
C ALA A 506 3.08 22.96 6.55
N GLN A 507 3.56 23.85 5.67
CA GLN A 507 3.69 23.57 4.23
C GLN A 507 4.66 22.40 3.94
N CYS A 508 5.81 22.37 4.62
CA CYS A 508 6.77 21.26 4.49
C CYS A 508 6.18 19.91 4.93
N LEU A 509 5.46 19.89 6.05
CA LEU A 509 4.80 18.68 6.54
C LEU A 509 3.64 18.25 5.64
N ASP A 510 2.84 19.18 5.11
CA ASP A 510 1.77 18.88 4.15
C ASP A 510 2.31 18.29 2.84
N TYR A 511 3.46 18.80 2.39
CA TYR A 511 4.16 18.32 1.20
C TYR A 511 4.58 16.85 1.32
N LEU A 512 5.13 16.48 2.47
CA LEU A 512 5.47 15.10 2.83
C LEU A 512 4.19 14.25 2.93
N ARG A 513 3.22 14.68 3.75
CA ARG A 513 1.96 13.98 4.05
C ARG A 513 1.18 13.60 2.78
N SER A 514 1.09 14.52 1.83
CA SER A 514 0.42 14.34 0.54
C SER A 514 1.17 13.46 -0.47
N ARG A 515 2.40 13.03 -0.16
CA ARG A 515 3.27 12.20 -1.02
C ARG A 515 3.70 10.87 -0.40
N VAL A 516 3.26 10.56 0.82
CA VAL A 516 3.36 9.21 1.40
C VAL A 516 2.56 8.24 0.53
N GLY A 517 3.25 7.29 -0.10
CA GLY A 517 2.68 6.32 -1.04
C GLY A 517 2.81 4.88 -0.57
N VAL A 518 1.77 4.09 -0.83
CA VAL A 518 1.66 2.67 -0.47
C VAL A 518 1.85 1.81 -1.72
N PRO A 519 2.52 0.65 -1.68
CA PRO A 519 3.35 0.12 -0.60
C PRO A 519 4.80 0.66 -0.60
N ARG A 520 5.10 1.67 -1.43
CA ARG A 520 6.46 2.25 -1.61
C ARG A 520 7.14 2.60 -0.29
N ASP A 521 6.47 3.37 0.57
CA ASP A 521 7.06 3.92 1.79
C ASP A 521 6.74 3.07 3.03
N MET A 522 5.51 2.54 3.08
CA MET A 522 4.97 1.71 4.15
C MET A 522 3.62 1.09 3.75
N ILE A 523 3.13 0.11 4.52
CA ILE A 523 1.80 -0.48 4.37
C ILE A 523 0.68 0.53 4.69
N TYR A 524 -0.54 0.30 4.20
CA TYR A 524 -1.67 1.22 4.39
C TYR A 524 -1.97 1.60 5.85
N PRO A 525 -2.11 0.66 6.81
CA PRO A 525 -2.36 1.02 8.21
C PRO A 525 -1.29 1.94 8.81
N ALA A 526 -0.03 1.72 8.46
CA ALA A 526 1.08 2.59 8.86
C ALA A 526 1.02 3.97 8.19
N ALA A 527 0.66 4.02 6.90
CA ALA A 527 0.47 5.27 6.17
C ALA A 527 -0.68 6.11 6.75
N ARG A 528 -1.81 5.48 7.15
CA ARG A 528 -2.92 6.15 7.85
C ARG A 528 -2.44 6.80 9.15
N GLN A 529 -1.76 6.01 10.00
CA GLN A 529 -1.17 6.51 11.25
C GLN A 529 -0.21 7.69 10.98
N PHE A 530 0.74 7.54 10.06
CA PHE A 530 1.74 8.57 9.78
C PHE A 530 1.12 9.86 9.21
N ARG A 531 0.19 9.76 8.25
CA ARG A 531 -0.51 10.93 7.68
C ARG A 531 -1.29 11.70 8.75
N ALA A 532 -1.94 11.01 9.70
CA ALA A 532 -2.67 11.65 10.79
C ALA A 532 -1.76 12.33 11.83
N HIS A 533 -0.60 11.74 12.14
CA HIS A 533 0.38 12.38 13.03
C HIS A 533 1.07 13.58 12.37
N LEU A 534 1.32 13.54 11.05
CA LEU A 534 1.76 14.71 10.29
C LEU A 534 0.71 15.83 10.31
N ALA A 535 -0.57 15.52 10.12
CA ALA A 535 -1.65 16.50 10.20
C ALA A 535 -1.74 17.18 11.58
N TRP A 536 -1.60 16.40 12.66
CA TRP A 536 -1.48 16.95 14.02
C TRP A 536 -0.31 17.93 14.13
N ALA A 537 0.89 17.56 13.71
CA ALA A 537 2.06 18.46 13.80
C ALA A 537 1.92 19.71 12.92
N MET A 538 1.25 19.62 11.77
CA MET A 538 0.90 20.78 10.93
C MET A 538 -0.03 21.76 11.65
N GLU A 539 -1.10 21.26 12.28
CA GLU A 539 -2.06 22.09 13.01
C GLU A 539 -1.39 22.82 14.18
N GLN A 540 -0.52 22.14 14.92
CA GLN A 540 0.24 22.77 16.00
C GLN A 540 1.24 23.82 15.48
N ALA A 541 1.93 23.54 14.38
CA ALA A 541 2.87 24.49 13.78
C ALA A 541 2.16 25.74 13.25
N ALA A 542 0.98 25.57 12.64
CA ALA A 542 0.18 26.69 12.16
C ALA A 542 -0.37 27.56 13.31
N HIS A 543 -0.84 26.95 14.41
CA HIS A 543 -1.29 27.68 15.59
C HIS A 543 -0.18 28.49 16.29
N LYS A 544 1.09 28.10 16.14
CA LYS A 544 2.24 28.82 16.71
C LYS A 544 2.65 30.06 15.90
N ALA A 545 2.22 30.18 14.64
CA ALA A 545 2.54 31.30 13.76
C ALA A 545 1.56 32.49 13.85
N MET A 546 0.58 32.41 14.76
CA MET A 546 -0.49 33.38 14.97
C MET A 546 -0.43 33.95 16.39
#